data_AF-A0A924VK37-F1
#
_entry.id   AF-A0A924VK37-F1
#
_cell.length_a   1.000
_cell.length_b   1.000
_cell.length_c   1.000
_cell.angle_alpha   90.00
_cell.angle_beta   90.00
_cell.angle_gamma   90.00
#
_symmetry.space_group_name_H-M   'P 1'
#
loop_
_entity.id
_entity.type
_entity.pdbx_description
1 polymer ?
#
loop_
_entity_poly.entity_id
_entity_poly.type
_entity_poly.pdbx_seq_one_letter_code
_entity_poly.pdbx_strand_id
1 'polypeptide(L)'
;MDKIELGLKENWKQFTLLIIVNAFVGGMVGLERSILPQIAEGEFHLAAKTAILSFIVVFGITKAITNYFTGTLANKVGRKNLLVIGWLIGIPVPLILMFAPSWNWIIAANVFLGINQGLTWSSTVVMKIDLVGEKNRGL
;
A
#
# COMPACT_ATOMS: atom_id res chain seq x y z
N MET A 1 2.31 4.80 34.98
CA MET A 1 2.84 4.73 33.61
C MET A 1 3.11 3.27 33.34
N ASP A 2 2.26 2.62 32.54
CA ASP A 2 2.46 1.22 32.16
C ASP A 2 3.81 1.09 31.43
N LYS A 3 4.66 0.16 31.89
CA LYS A 3 5.92 -0.15 31.21
C LYS A 3 5.56 -0.73 29.84
N ILE A 4 5.93 -0.02 28.77
CA ILE A 4 5.82 -0.54 27.41
C ILE A 4 6.84 -1.67 27.27
N GLU A 5 6.39 -2.91 27.40
CA GLU A 5 7.21 -4.10 27.17
C GLU A 5 7.25 -4.40 25.67
N LEU A 6 8.43 -4.25 25.07
CA LEU A 6 8.68 -4.57 23.67
C LEU A 6 8.95 -6.07 23.54
N GLY A 7 8.38 -6.69 22.52
CA GLY A 7 8.53 -8.12 22.27
C GLY A 7 7.34 -8.72 21.52
N LEU A 8 7.63 -9.77 20.76
CA LEU A 8 6.64 -10.44 19.90
C LEU A 8 5.52 -11.09 20.72
N LYS A 9 5.88 -11.71 21.85
CA LYS A 9 4.92 -12.42 22.71
C LYS A 9 4.04 -11.45 23.48
N GLU A 10 4.59 -10.30 23.84
CA GLU A 10 3.95 -9.25 24.61
C GLU A 10 2.99 -8.43 23.71
N ASN A 11 3.37 -8.22 22.44
CA ASN A 11 2.61 -7.44 21.46
C ASN A 11 1.94 -8.29 20.36
N TRP A 12 1.78 -9.60 20.58
CA TRP A 12 1.33 -10.55 19.56
C TRP A 12 0.03 -10.13 18.87
N LYS A 13 -0.94 -9.60 19.61
CA LYS A 13 -2.22 -9.13 19.03
C LYS A 13 -2.02 -8.01 18.01
N GLN A 14 -1.18 -7.03 18.33
CA GLN A 14 -0.88 -5.91 17.44
C GLN A 14 -0.05 -6.38 16.25
N PHE A 15 0.89 -7.28 16.48
CA PHE A 15 1.69 -7.88 15.41
C PHE A 15 0.82 -8.69 14.43
N THR A 16 -0.08 -9.54 14.93
CA THR A 16 -1.03 -10.29 14.10
C THR A 16 -1.94 -9.35 13.31
N LEU A 17 -2.44 -8.27 13.93
CA LEU A 17 -3.21 -7.25 13.20
C LEU A 17 -2.39 -6.65 12.06
N LEU A 18 -1.13 -6.28 12.29
CA LEU A 18 -0.26 -5.73 11.25
C LEU A 18 0.07 -6.76 10.15
N ILE A 19 0.17 -8.05 10.47
CA ILE A 19 0.29 -9.11 9.46
C ILE A 19 -0.95 -9.14 8.58
N ILE A 20 -2.14 -9.17 9.18
CA ILE A 20 -3.42 -9.19 8.45
C ILE A 20 -3.54 -7.96 7.56
N VAL A 21 -3.25 -6.77 8.08
CA VAL A 21 -3.25 -5.53 7.31
C VAL A 21 -2.26 -5.62 6.16
N ASN A 22 -1.04 -6.13 6.40
CA ASN A 22 -0.04 -6.29 5.34
C ASN A 22 -0.49 -7.28 4.25
N ALA A 23 -1.20 -8.35 4.62
CA ALA A 23 -1.80 -9.27 3.68
C ALA A 23 -2.86 -8.58 2.80
N PHE A 24 -3.71 -7.73 3.38
CA PHE A 24 -4.67 -6.93 2.60
C PHE A 24 -3.99 -5.91 1.68
N VAL A 25 -2.96 -5.21 2.17
CA VAL A 25 -2.16 -4.26 1.37
C VAL A 25 -1.52 -4.96 0.17
N GLY A 26 -0.92 -6.14 0.37
CA GLY A 26 -0.33 -6.94 -0.69
C GLY A 26 -1.38 -7.54 -1.64
N GLY A 27 -2.49 -8.03 -1.09
CA GLY A 27 -3.60 -8.59 -1.85
C GLY A 27 -4.23 -7.57 -2.80
N MET A 28 -4.39 -6.32 -2.36
CA MET A 28 -4.92 -5.24 -3.21
C MET A 28 -4.09 -5.03 -4.47
N VAL A 29 -2.76 -4.93 -4.34
CA VAL A 29 -1.85 -4.78 -5.51
C VAL A 29 -1.79 -6.05 -6.34
N GLY A 30 -1.84 -7.22 -5.69
CA GLY A 30 -1.85 -8.50 -6.39
C GLY A 30 -3.07 -8.63 -7.30
N LEU A 31 -4.26 -8.37 -6.75
CA LEU A 31 -5.52 -8.39 -7.50
C LEU A 31 -5.49 -7.39 -8.65
N GLU A 32 -5.09 -6.15 -8.36
CA GLU A 32 -5.07 -5.09 -9.35
C GLU A 32 -4.12 -5.42 -10.51
N ARG A 33 -2.91 -5.94 -10.25
CA ARG A 33 -1.98 -6.42 -11.29
C ARG A 33 -2.51 -7.58 -12.12
N SER A 34 -3.33 -8.45 -11.54
CA SER A 34 -3.91 -9.59 -12.26
C SER A 34 -5.05 -9.17 -13.18
N ILE A 35 -5.85 -8.18 -12.78
CA ILE A 35 -7.02 -7.72 -13.56
C ILE A 35 -6.66 -6.67 -14.62
N LEU A 36 -5.64 -5.85 -14.37
CA LEU A 36 -5.30 -4.71 -15.23
C LEU A 36 -5.05 -5.08 -16.70
N PRO A 37 -4.26 -6.13 -17.01
CA PRO A 37 -4.03 -6.55 -18.40
C PRO A 37 -5.32 -7.02 -19.09
N GLN A 38 -6.20 -7.69 -18.34
CA GLN A 38 -7.48 -8.20 -18.86
C GLN A 38 -8.42 -7.05 -19.19
N ILE A 39 -8.52 -6.05 -18.31
CA ILE A 39 -9.30 -4.84 -18.54
C ILE A 39 -8.74 -4.05 -19.73
N ALA A 40 -7.41 -3.95 -19.86
CA ALA A 40 -6.77 -3.23 -20.95
C ALA A 40 -7.13 -3.83 -22.33
N GLU A 41 -7.04 -5.15 -22.47
CA GLU A 41 -7.33 -5.83 -23.74
C GLU A 41 -8.84 -5.91 -24.02
N GLY A 42 -9.64 -6.24 -23.00
CA GLY A 42 -11.07 -6.49 -23.13
C GLY A 42 -11.91 -5.23 -23.31
N GLU A 43 -11.66 -4.19 -22.52
CA GLU A 43 -12.51 -2.98 -22.47
C GLU A 43 -11.89 -1.81 -23.26
N PHE A 44 -10.57 -1.70 -23.28
CA PHE A 44 -9.87 -0.54 -23.85
C PHE A 44 -9.08 -0.83 -25.12
N HIS A 45 -9.09 -2.08 -25.61
CA HIS A 45 -8.35 -2.55 -26.80
C HIS A 45 -6.87 -2.14 -26.82
N LEU A 46 -6.27 -2.02 -25.63
CA LEU A 46 -4.88 -1.70 -25.41
C LEU A 46 -4.07 -2.98 -25.29
N ALA A 47 -2.90 -3.02 -25.93
CA ALA A 47 -1.99 -4.15 -25.77
C ALA A 47 -1.58 -4.31 -24.30
N ALA A 48 -1.68 -5.53 -23.75
CA ALA A 48 -1.32 -5.82 -22.36
C ALA A 48 0.10 -5.35 -22.00
N LYS A 49 1.05 -5.44 -22.94
CA LYS A 49 2.43 -4.94 -22.72
C LYS A 49 2.46 -3.45 -22.39
N THR A 50 1.71 -2.63 -23.15
CA THR A 50 1.62 -1.18 -22.94
C THR A 50 0.94 -0.86 -21.61
N ALA A 51 -0.12 -1.60 -21.28
CA ALA A 51 -0.83 -1.47 -20.02
C ALA A 51 0.06 -1.77 -18.80
N ILE A 52 0.79 -2.88 -18.84
CA ILE A 52 1.72 -3.29 -17.79
C ILE A 52 2.86 -2.27 -17.63
N LEU A 53 3.43 -1.78 -18.74
CA LEU A 53 4.47 -0.75 -18.70
C LEU A 53 3.95 0.55 -18.09
N SER A 54 2.78 1.02 -18.53
CA SER A 54 2.13 2.22 -17.99
C SER A 54 1.88 2.07 -16.49
N PHE A 55 1.34 0.92 -16.07
CA PHE A 55 1.15 0.58 -14.67
C PHE A 55 2.47 0.67 -13.90
N ILE A 56 3.51 -0.08 -14.30
CA ILE A 56 4.80 -0.14 -13.60
C ILE A 56 5.40 1.25 -13.42
N VAL A 57 5.36 2.07 -14.47
CA VAL A 57 5.93 3.43 -14.43
C VAL A 57 5.12 4.33 -13.49
N VAL A 58 3.80 4.44 -13.68
CA VAL A 58 2.95 5.34 -12.89
C VAL A 58 2.90 4.91 -11.43
N PHE A 59 2.62 3.63 -11.19
CA PHE A 59 2.60 3.05 -9.84
C PHE A 59 3.98 3.16 -9.18
N GLY A 60 5.04 2.79 -9.91
CA GLY A 60 6.41 2.77 -9.40
C GLY A 60 6.91 4.15 -8.99
N ILE A 61 6.74 5.15 -9.86
CA ILE A 61 7.12 6.54 -9.57
C ILE A 61 6.33 7.06 -8.38
N THR A 62 5.01 6.90 -8.40
CA THR A 62 4.15 7.43 -7.33
C THR A 62 4.48 6.78 -5.99
N LYS A 63 4.69 5.46 -5.98
CA LYS A 63 5.10 4.72 -4.79
C LYS A 63 6.47 5.16 -4.28
N ALA A 64 7.44 5.35 -5.18
CA ALA A 64 8.79 5.78 -4.81
C ALA A 64 8.78 7.16 -4.15
N ILE A 65 8.08 8.13 -4.76
CA ILE A 65 7.91 9.47 -4.22
C ILE A 65 7.23 9.41 -2.85
N THR A 66 6.12 8.67 -2.76
CA THR A 66 5.37 8.56 -1.51
C THR A 66 6.24 7.95 -0.41
N ASN A 67 6.92 6.84 -0.70
CA ASN A 67 7.83 6.17 0.24
C ASN A 67 8.92 7.10 0.77
N TYR A 68 9.51 7.93 -0.10
CA TYR A 68 10.52 8.89 0.30
C TYR A 68 9.99 9.85 1.38
N PHE A 69 8.77 10.36 1.20
CA PHE A 69 8.15 11.26 2.17
C PHE A 69 7.56 10.58 3.40
N THR A 70 7.20 9.28 3.31
CA THR A 70 6.57 8.55 4.41
C THR A 70 7.40 8.62 5.70
N GLY A 71 8.73 8.56 5.62
CA GLY A 71 9.60 8.65 6.80
C GLY A 71 9.47 9.98 7.56
N THR A 72 9.58 11.10 6.85
CA THR A 72 9.41 12.44 7.46
C THR A 72 7.98 12.67 7.94
N LEU A 73 6.99 12.20 7.17
CA LEU A 73 5.58 12.33 7.53
C LEU A 73 5.21 11.49 8.75
N ALA A 74 5.89 10.35 8.95
CA ALA A 74 5.67 9.47 10.10
C ALA A 74 6.09 10.14 11.40
N ASN A 75 7.18 10.92 11.37
CA ASN A 75 7.65 11.67 12.52
C ASN A 75 6.70 12.81 12.91
N LYS A 76 5.99 13.40 11.95
CA LYS A 76 5.06 14.52 12.19
C LYS A 76 3.63 14.08 12.52
N VAL A 77 3.11 13.14 11.74
CA VAL A 77 1.68 12.76 11.78
C VAL A 77 1.46 11.47 12.60
N GLY A 78 2.53 10.71 12.84
CA GLY A 78 2.48 9.42 13.53
C GLY A 78 2.22 8.25 12.58
N ARG A 79 2.86 7.11 12.86
CA ARG A 79 2.83 5.91 12.00
C ARG A 79 1.41 5.33 11.80
N LYS A 80 0.61 5.28 12.88
CA LYS A 80 -0.78 4.80 12.81
C LYS A 80 -1.65 5.68 11.89
N ASN A 81 -1.52 7.00 12.00
CA ASN A 81 -2.31 7.93 11.21
C ASN A 81 -1.95 7.84 9.73
N LEU A 82 -0.66 7.65 9.39
CA LEU A 82 -0.26 7.38 8.01
C LEU A 82 -0.85 6.10 7.44
N LEU A 83 -0.92 5.03 8.24
CA LEU A 83 -1.58 3.80 7.81
C LEU A 83 -3.06 4.07 7.47
N VAL A 84 -3.77 4.80 8.33
CA VAL A 84 -5.18 5.14 8.12
C VAL A 84 -5.36 6.04 6.90
N ILE A 85 -4.56 7.09 6.75
CA ILE A 85 -4.57 7.99 5.58
C ILE A 85 -4.32 7.20 4.30
N GLY A 86 -3.33 6.29 4.32
CA GLY A 86 -3.05 5.41 3.19
C GLY A 86 -4.28 4.60 2.79
N TRP A 87 -4.98 3.99 3.75
CA TRP A 87 -6.22 3.26 3.48
C TRP A 87 -7.35 4.15 2.97
N LEU A 88 -7.51 5.36 3.50
CA LEU A 88 -8.50 6.33 2.99
C LEU A 88 -8.22 6.68 1.52
N ILE A 89 -6.95 6.82 1.13
CA ILE A 89 -6.53 7.05 -0.26
C ILE A 89 -6.74 5.79 -1.13
N GLY A 90 -6.74 4.59 -0.53
CA GLY A 90 -6.98 3.34 -1.22
C GLY A 90 -8.46 3.05 -1.53
N ILE A 91 -9.39 3.54 -0.70
CA ILE A 91 -10.85 3.29 -0.85
C ILE A 91 -11.39 3.68 -2.25
N PRO A 92 -10.99 4.83 -2.85
CA PRO A 92 -11.44 5.18 -4.19
C PRO A 92 -10.94 4.26 -5.30
N VAL A 93 -9.84 3.52 -5.11
CA VAL A 93 -9.19 2.75 -6.20
C VAL A 93 -10.14 1.73 -6.84
N PRO A 94 -10.81 0.83 -6.09
CA PRO A 94 -11.76 -0.11 -6.69
C PRO A 94 -12.94 0.58 -7.38
N LEU A 95 -13.42 1.70 -6.83
CA LEU A 95 -14.52 2.47 -7.42
C LEU A 95 -14.12 3.09 -8.76
N ILE A 96 -12.92 3.66 -8.83
CA ILE A 96 -12.38 4.22 -10.07
C ILE A 96 -12.22 3.12 -11.12
N LEU A 97 -11.67 1.95 -10.74
CA LEU A 97 -11.50 0.83 -11.67
C LEU A 97 -12.84 0.27 -12.16
N MET A 98 -13.85 0.18 -11.29
CA MET A 98 -15.18 -0.37 -11.61
C MET A 98 -15.96 0.54 -12.57
N PHE A 99 -15.82 1.85 -12.44
CA PHE A 99 -16.58 2.83 -13.22
C PHE A 99 -15.71 3.58 -14.24
N ALA A 100 -14.54 3.04 -14.63
CA ALA A 100 -13.60 3.73 -15.51
C ALA A 100 -14.17 3.89 -16.94
N PRO A 101 -14.48 5.12 -17.40
CA PRO A 101 -14.93 5.35 -18.78
C PRO A 101 -13.77 5.40 -19.78
N SER A 102 -12.53 5.53 -19.32
CA SER A 102 -11.34 5.60 -20.18
C SER A 102 -10.07 5.17 -19.44
N TRP A 103 -9.02 4.84 -20.19
CA TRP A 103 -7.73 4.40 -19.66
C TRP A 103 -7.08 5.41 -18.69
N ASN A 104 -7.35 6.71 -18.86
CA ASN A 104 -6.82 7.75 -17.97
C ASN A 104 -7.33 7.60 -16.53
N TRP A 105 -8.51 7.02 -16.33
CA TRP A 105 -9.03 6.71 -15.00
C TRP A 105 -8.27 5.54 -14.36
N ILE A 106 -7.84 4.57 -15.16
CA ILE A 106 -6.96 3.49 -14.70
C ILE A 106 -5.59 4.06 -14.28
N ILE A 107 -5.04 4.99 -15.06
CA ILE A 107 -3.81 5.71 -14.69
C ILE A 107 -4.01 6.48 -13.38
N ALA A 108 -5.13 7.18 -13.21
CA ALA A 108 -5.46 7.86 -11.97
C ALA A 108 -5.52 6.87 -10.80
N ALA A 109 -6.26 5.76 -10.94
CA ALA A 109 -6.32 4.70 -9.93
C ALA A 109 -4.93 4.18 -9.53
N ASN A 110 -4.02 4.02 -10.49
CA ASN A 110 -2.63 3.62 -10.24
C ASN A 110 -1.84 4.62 -9.40
N VAL A 111 -2.10 5.93 -9.57
CA VAL A 111 -1.52 6.98 -8.71
C VAL A 111 -2.04 6.81 -7.29
N PHE A 112 -3.35 6.71 -7.10
CA PHE A 112 -3.95 6.51 -5.77
C PHE A 112 -3.42 5.23 -5.11
N LEU A 113 -3.30 4.15 -5.87
CA LEU A 113 -2.73 2.89 -5.39
C LEU A 113 -1.24 3.05 -5.04
N GLY A 114 -0.45 3.75 -5.85
CA GLY A 114 0.96 4.04 -5.55
C GLY A 114 1.13 4.81 -4.24
N ILE A 115 0.26 5.79 -3.98
CA ILE A 115 0.25 6.55 -2.71
C ILE A 115 -0.17 5.65 -1.55
N ASN A 116 -1.29 4.92 -1.70
CA ASN A 116 -1.76 3.95 -0.70
C ASN A 116 -0.63 2.98 -0.32
N GLN A 117 0.05 2.39 -1.31
CA GLN A 117 1.14 1.45 -1.09
C GLN A 117 2.35 2.10 -0.44
N GLY A 118 2.70 3.33 -0.83
CA GLY A 118 3.83 4.04 -0.23
C GLY A 118 3.61 4.37 1.25
N LEU A 119 2.38 4.72 1.62
CA LEU A 119 2.03 5.05 3.01
C LEU A 119 1.81 3.80 3.87
N THR A 120 0.99 2.87 3.39
CA THR A 120 0.54 1.72 4.19
C THR A 120 1.66 0.70 4.39
N TRP A 121 2.34 0.26 3.32
CA TRP A 121 3.40 -0.75 3.40
C TRP A 121 4.56 -0.30 4.28
N SER A 122 5.05 0.92 4.07
CA SER A 122 6.14 1.47 4.85
C SER A 122 5.74 1.63 6.32
N SER A 123 4.51 2.08 6.60
CA SER A 123 4.03 2.21 7.98
C SER A 123 3.87 0.85 8.67
N THR A 124 3.30 -0.17 8.01
CA THR A 124 3.13 -1.50 8.61
C THR A 124 4.45 -2.18 8.90
N VAL A 125 5.42 -2.08 7.98
CA VAL A 125 6.76 -2.67 8.19
C VAL A 125 7.43 -2.03 9.39
N VAL A 126 7.46 -0.70 9.48
CA VAL A 126 8.16 -0.05 10.58
C VAL A 126 7.41 -0.23 11.91
N MET A 127 6.08 -0.20 11.92
CA MET A 127 5.32 -0.51 13.14
C MET A 127 5.56 -1.94 13.63
N LYS A 128 5.72 -2.92 12.74
CA LYS A 128 6.13 -4.27 13.15
C LYS A 128 7.50 -4.25 13.80
N ILE A 129 8.50 -3.61 13.17
CA ILE A 129 9.86 -3.49 13.70
C ILE A 129 9.88 -2.83 15.08
N ASP A 130 9.08 -1.77 15.27
CA ASP A 130 8.97 -1.08 16.55
C ASP A 130 8.38 -1.98 17.66
N LEU A 131 7.42 -2.85 17.32
CA LEU A 131 6.78 -3.76 18.29
C LEU A 131 7.67 -4.94 18.73
N VAL A 132 8.48 -5.48 17.82
CA VAL A 132 9.37 -6.62 18.16
C VAL A 132 10.61 -6.19 18.95
N GLY A 133 11.00 -4.92 18.89
CA GLY A 133 12.20 -4.39 19.54
C GLY A 133 13.50 -4.83 18.86
N GLU A 134 14.63 -4.24 19.26
CA GLU A 134 15.93 -4.44 18.59
C GLU A 134 16.41 -5.89 18.56
N LYS A 135 16.03 -6.67 19.58
CA LYS A 135 16.48 -8.05 19.81
C LYS A 135 15.90 -9.06 18.80
N ASN A 136 14.79 -8.74 18.14
CA ASN A 136 14.04 -9.68 17.27
C ASN A 136 13.80 -9.13 15.85
N ARG A 137 14.55 -8.12 15.39
CA ARG A 137 14.32 -7.45 14.09
C ARG A 137 14.48 -8.35 12.84
N GLY A 138 15.00 -9.58 12.99
CA GLY A 138 15.26 -10.53 11.90
C GLY A 138 14.40 -11.81 11.91
N LEU A 139 13.40 -11.89 12.79
CA LEU A 139 12.41 -12.98 12.87
C LEU A 139 11.07 -12.51 12.28
#